data_AF-A0A3A9FGF3-F1
#
_entry.id   AF-A0A3A9FGF3-F1
#
_cell.length_a   1.000
_cell.length_b   1.000
_cell.length_c   1.000
_cell.angle_alpha   90.00
_cell.angle_beta   90.00
_cell.angle_gamma   90.00
#
_symmetry.space_group_name_H-M   'P 1'
#
loop_
_entity.id
_entity.type
_entity.pdbx_description
1 polymer ?
#
loop_
_entity_poly.entity_id
_entity_poly.type
_entity_poly.pdbx_seq_one_letter_code
_entity_poly.pdbx_strand_id
1 'polypeptide(L)'
;MTDTEKKVMVRLCMKILTETELYEMDMEVRDLVNWICVSEQMKENNNKIRSLTGEYKQIEPECREGIREKLERMKKLCEEHNSLYEKQNELK
;
A
#
# COMPACT_ATOMS: atom_id res chain seq x y z
N MET A 1 -1.44 27.19 0.93
CA MET A 1 -0.59 27.22 -0.27
C MET A 1 -1.29 26.48 -1.39
N THR A 2 -1.54 27.16 -2.51
CA THR A 2 -2.18 26.58 -3.70
C THR A 2 -1.25 25.59 -4.41
N ASP A 3 -1.80 24.71 -5.26
CA ASP A 3 -0.98 23.77 -6.05
C ASP A 3 0.00 24.51 -6.98
N THR A 4 -0.42 25.68 -7.50
CA THR A 4 0.43 26.57 -8.29
C THR A 4 1.59 27.13 -7.46
N GLU A 5 1.33 27.63 -6.25
CA GLU A 5 2.38 28.12 -5.35
C GLU A 5 3.39 27.02 -5.01
N LYS A 6 2.92 25.80 -4.70
CA LYS A 6 3.80 24.65 -4.45
C LYS A 6 4.68 24.32 -5.64
N LYS A 7 4.11 24.23 -6.85
CA LYS A 7 4.87 23.99 -8.09
C LYS A 7 5.92 25.06 -8.35
N VAL A 8 5.61 26.33 -8.06
CA VAL A 8 6.57 27.42 -8.15
C VAL A 8 7.70 27.23 -7.14
N MET A 9 7.39 26.91 -5.88
CA MET A 9 8.40 26.70 -4.84
C MET A 9 9.32 25.51 -5.14
N VAL A 10 8.79 24.38 -5.62
CA VAL A 10 9.60 23.22 -6.01
C VAL A 10 10.58 23.59 -7.13
N ARG A 11 10.12 24.33 -8.14
CA ARG A 11 11.01 24.80 -9.22
C ARG A 11 12.07 25.76 -8.72
N LEU A 12 11.74 26.65 -7.78
CA LEU A 12 12.71 27.56 -7.17
C LEU A 12 13.75 26.79 -6.35
N CYS A 13 13.34 25.80 -5.54
CA CYS A 13 14.27 24.95 -4.79
C CYS A 13 15.20 24.17 -5.74
N MET A 14 14.69 23.67 -6.86
CA MET A 14 15.51 23.00 -7.88
C MET A 14 16.57 23.95 -8.45
N LYS A 15 16.19 25.19 -8.80
CA LYS A 15 17.16 26.19 -9.27
C LYS A 15 18.20 26.54 -8.21
N ILE A 16 17.79 26.69 -6.95
CA ILE A 16 18.73 26.93 -5.84
C ILE A 16 19.74 25.79 -5.74
N LEU A 17 19.27 24.53 -5.84
CA LEU A 17 20.13 23.34 -5.80
C LEU A 17 21.09 23.22 -6.99
N THR A 18 20.67 23.60 -8.20
CA THR A 18 21.46 23.35 -9.41
C THR A 18 22.21 24.57 -9.96
N GLU A 19 21.76 25.78 -9.64
CA GLU A 19 22.25 27.03 -10.25
C GLU A 19 22.96 27.94 -9.23
N THR A 20 22.99 27.58 -7.93
CA THR A 20 23.58 28.42 -6.86
C THR A 20 24.36 27.61 -5.83
N GLU A 21 25.19 28.28 -5.03
CA GLU A 21 25.87 27.68 -3.86
C GLU A 21 25.08 27.87 -2.55
N LEU A 22 23.90 28.49 -2.61
CA LEU A 22 23.14 28.89 -1.42
C LEU A 22 22.66 27.70 -0.58
N TYR A 23 22.42 26.54 -1.20
CA TYR A 23 22.05 25.32 -0.46
C TYR A 23 23.14 24.87 0.52
N GLU A 24 24.41 25.06 0.17
CA GLU A 24 25.54 24.68 1.03
C GLU A 24 25.93 25.81 2.00
N MET A 25 25.81 27.05 1.55
CA MET A 25 26.27 28.23 2.30
C MET A 25 25.27 28.77 3.32
N ASP A 26 23.97 28.61 3.08
CA ASP A 26 22.91 29.20 3.90
C ASP A 26 22.01 28.13 4.55
N MET A 27 21.95 28.17 5.87
CA MET A 27 21.21 27.19 6.66
C MET A 27 19.69 27.29 6.47
N GLU A 28 19.15 28.51 6.37
CA GLU A 28 17.71 28.72 6.18
C GLU A 28 17.27 28.28 4.79
N VAL A 29 18.10 28.54 3.77
CA VAL A 29 17.87 28.05 2.41
C VAL A 29 17.88 26.53 2.37
N ARG A 30 18.86 25.88 3.02
CA ARG A 30 18.93 24.42 3.10
C ARG A 30 17.70 23.83 3.78
N ASP A 31 17.28 24.39 4.91
CA ASP A 31 16.13 23.90 5.67
C ASP A 31 14.82 24.06 4.88
N LEU A 32 14.66 25.18 4.16
CA LEU A 32 13.53 25.40 3.27
C LEU A 32 13.49 24.38 2.12
N VAL A 33 14.62 24.16 1.44
CA VAL A 33 14.72 23.19 0.34
C VAL A 33 14.40 21.78 0.84
N ASN A 34 15.02 21.37 1.95
CA ASN A 34 14.78 20.07 2.56
C ASN A 34 13.30 19.89 2.94
N TRP A 35 12.69 20.90 3.54
CA TRP A 35 11.28 20.86 3.92
C TRP A 35 10.35 20.70 2.71
N ILE A 36 10.60 21.44 1.63
CA ILE A 36 9.84 21.33 0.37
C ILE A 36 9.99 19.93 -0.24
N CYS A 37 11.22 19.40 -0.32
CA CYS A 37 11.47 18.06 -0.85
C CYS A 37 10.75 16.97 -0.05
N VAL A 38 10.85 17.01 1.29
CA VAL A 38 10.16 16.05 2.16
C VAL A 38 8.64 16.17 2.00
N SER A 39 8.10 17.39 1.92
CA SER A 39 6.65 17.61 1.77
C SER A 39 6.10 17.00 0.47
N GLU A 40 6.80 17.19 -0.65
CA GLU A 40 6.39 16.59 -1.92
C GLU A 40 6.53 15.07 -1.92
N GLN A 41 7.62 14.52 -1.35
CA GLN A 41 7.76 13.07 -1.21
C GLN A 41 6.65 12.46 -0.35
N MET A 42 6.24 13.12 0.74
CA MET A 42 5.12 12.69 1.56
C MET A 42 3.80 12.67 0.78
N LYS A 43 3.56 13.67 -0.08
CA LYS A 43 2.37 13.74 -0.95
C LYS A 43 2.37 12.59 -1.96
N GLU A 44 3.49 12.33 -2.62
CA GLU A 44 3.62 11.20 -3.55
C GLU A 44 3.43 9.86 -2.85
N ASN A 45 4.06 9.67 -1.69
CA ASN A 45 3.91 8.46 -0.89
C ASN A 45 2.44 8.23 -0.50
N ASN A 46 1.74 9.27 -0.04
CA ASN A 46 0.32 9.18 0.30
C ASN A 46 -0.55 8.78 -0.91
N ASN A 47 -0.23 9.30 -2.09
CA ASN A 47 -0.93 8.91 -3.31
C ASN A 47 -0.65 7.45 -3.68
N LYS A 48 0.60 6.99 -3.55
CA LYS A 48 0.97 5.60 -3.81
C LYS A 48 0.31 4.64 -2.81
N ILE A 49 0.29 4.99 -1.52
CA ILE A 49 -0.42 4.23 -0.47
C ILE A 49 -1.90 4.09 -0.82
N ARG A 50 -2.54 5.17 -1.28
CA ARG A 50 -3.95 5.14 -1.68
C ARG A 50 -4.19 4.22 -2.89
N SER A 51 -3.34 4.28 -3.91
CA SER A 51 -3.40 3.38 -5.08
C SER A 51 -3.26 1.92 -4.65
N LEU A 52 -2.21 1.61 -3.90
CA LEU A 52 -1.92 0.26 -3.43
C LEU A 52 -3.04 -0.30 -2.55
N THR A 53 -3.62 0.54 -1.69
CA THR A 53 -4.79 0.15 -0.88
C THR A 53 -6.00 -0.15 -1.76
N GLY A 54 -6.20 0.61 -2.84
CA GLY A 54 -7.25 0.38 -3.82
C GLY A 54 -7.08 -0.95 -4.54
N GLU A 55 -5.88 -1.22 -5.06
CA GLU A 55 -5.51 -2.48 -5.72
C GLU A 55 -5.68 -3.67 -4.77
N TYR A 56 -5.17 -3.57 -3.54
CA TYR A 56 -5.35 -4.61 -2.51
C TYR A 56 -6.83 -4.92 -2.26
N LYS A 57 -7.68 -3.89 -2.11
CA LYS A 57 -9.12 -4.07 -1.86
C LYS A 57 -9.86 -4.72 -3.03
N GLN A 58 -9.35 -4.63 -4.25
CA GLN A 58 -9.95 -5.30 -5.41
C GLN A 58 -9.61 -6.81 -5.43
N ILE A 59 -8.38 -7.16 -5.03
CA ILE A 59 -7.88 -8.55 -5.07
C ILE A 59 -8.33 -9.37 -3.85
N GLU A 60 -8.42 -8.73 -2.68
CA GLU A 60 -8.68 -9.41 -1.41
C GLU A 60 -9.98 -10.25 -1.38
N PRO A 61 -11.12 -9.76 -1.91
CA PRO A 61 -12.38 -10.51 -1.87
C PRO A 61 -12.32 -11.84 -2.62
N GLU A 62 -11.70 -11.86 -3.80
CA GLU A 62 -11.54 -13.06 -4.62
C GLU A 62 -10.63 -14.09 -3.94
N CYS A 63 -9.52 -13.62 -3.35
CA CYS A 63 -8.62 -14.47 -2.57
C CYS A 63 -9.35 -15.12 -1.38
N ARG A 64 -10.18 -14.35 -0.65
CA ARG A 64 -10.98 -14.89 0.45
C ARG A 64 -12.04 -15.88 -0.02
N GLU A 65 -12.66 -15.64 -1.16
CA GLU A 65 -13.67 -16.55 -1.70
C GLU A 65 -13.07 -17.91 -2.02
N GLY A 66 -11.93 -17.95 -2.71
CA GLY A 66 -11.24 -19.22 -2.99
C GLY A 66 -10.83 -19.99 -1.73
N ILE A 67 -10.50 -19.30 -0.64
CA ILE A 67 -10.24 -19.92 0.67
C ILE A 67 -11.54 -20.47 1.28
N ARG A 68 -12.64 -19.72 1.20
CA ARG A 68 -13.97 -20.16 1.69
C ARG A 68 -14.44 -21.42 0.97
N GLU A 69 -14.33 -21.47 -0.36
CA GLU A 69 -14.71 -22.64 -1.16
C GLU A 69 -13.93 -23.89 -0.76
N LYS A 70 -12.60 -23.75 -0.60
CA LYS A 70 -11.74 -24.87 -0.16
C LYS A 70 -12.11 -25.33 1.24
N LEU A 71 -12.36 -24.41 2.16
CA LEU A 71 -12.75 -24.73 3.54
C LEU A 71 -14.07 -25.49 3.58
N GLU A 72 -15.05 -25.07 2.78
CA GLU A 72 -16.35 -25.73 2.70
C GLU A 72 -16.24 -27.13 2.08
N ARG A 73 -15.39 -27.31 1.06
CA ARG A 73 -15.07 -28.64 0.52
C ARG A 73 -14.41 -29.53 1.58
N MET A 74 -13.50 -29.01 2.38
CA MET A 74 -12.85 -29.76 3.45
C MET A 74 -13.85 -30.26 4.50
N LYS A 75 -14.82 -29.43 4.91
CA LYS A 75 -15.87 -29.85 5.85
C LYS A 75 -16.69 -31.03 5.32
N LYS A 76 -17.15 -30.95 4.07
CA LYS A 76 -17.92 -32.02 3.43
C LYS A 76 -17.14 -33.34 3.37
N LEU A 77 -15.85 -33.28 3.06
CA LEU A 77 -14.98 -34.47 3.06
C LEU A 77 -14.88 -35.10 4.46
N CYS A 78 -14.76 -34.28 5.50
CA CYS A 78 -14.74 -34.77 6.89
C CYS A 78 -16.07 -35.42 7.30
N GLU A 79 -17.20 -34.80 6.92
CA GLU A 79 -18.55 -35.35 7.18
C GLU A 79 -18.74 -36.69 6.48
N GLU A 80 -18.38 -36.79 5.20
CA GLU A 80 -18.46 -38.02 4.43
C GLU A 80 -17.54 -39.11 4.99
N HIS A 81 -16.30 -38.74 5.33
CA HIS A 81 -15.35 -39.66 5.99
C HIS A 81 -15.94 -40.21 7.30
N ASN A 82 -16.50 -39.37 8.16
CA ASN A 82 -17.07 -39.79 9.43
C ASN A 82 -18.28 -40.71 9.23
N SER A 83 -19.18 -40.38 8.29
CA SER A 83 -20.32 -41.24 7.96
C SER A 83 -19.88 -42.63 7.47
N LEU A 84 -18.84 -42.69 6.64
CA LEU A 84 -18.28 -43.96 6.17
C LEU A 84 -17.62 -44.74 7.31
N TYR A 85 -16.90 -44.06 8.21
CA TYR A 85 -16.29 -44.68 9.38
C TYR A 85 -17.34 -45.29 10.33
N GLU A 86 -18.44 -44.59 10.58
CA GLU A 86 -19.56 -45.09 11.39
C GLU A 86 -20.20 -46.34 10.76
N LYS A 87 -20.57 -46.27 9.48
CA LYS A 87 -21.10 -47.42 8.72
C LYS A 87 -20.15 -48.62 8.76
N GLN A 88 -18.84 -48.38 8.66
CA GLN A 88 -17.84 -49.43 8.70
C GLN A 88 -17.75 -50.12 10.07
N ASN A 89 -18.00 -49.38 11.16
CA ASN A 89 -18.03 -49.93 12.51
C ASN A 89 -19.29 -50.74 12.78
N GLU A 90 -20.43 -50.39 12.20
CA GLU A 90 -21.67 -51.18 12.29
C GLU A 90 -21.57 -52.55 11.60
N LEU A 91 -20.66 -52.68 10.62
CA LEU A 91 -20.41 -53.94 9.90
C LEU A 91 -19.44 -54.90 10.63
N LYS A 92 -18.80 -54.46 11.71
CA LYS A 92 -17.88 -55.29 12.52
C LYS A 92 -18.63 -55.97 13.65
#